data_AF-A0A956BXE6-F1
#
_entry.id   AF-A0A956BXE6-F1
#
_cell.length_a   1.000
_cell.length_b   1.000
_cell.length_c   1.000
_cell.angle_alpha   90.00
_cell.angle_beta   90.00
_cell.angle_gamma   90.00
#
_symmetry.space_group_name_H-M   'P 1'
#
loop_
_entity.id
_entity.type
_entity.pdbx_description
1 polymer ?
#
loop_
_entity_poly.entity_id
_entity_poly.type
_entity_poly.pdbx_seq_one_letter_code
_entity_poly.pdbx_strand_id
1 'polypeptide(L)'
;MTSKTTNDSAGFNPLARGFIGQCYEIYDQHRHDPIQWSYFLRAWCVFGLNENRQILKDPRTRRFATEMPAIEGRSHHLKMLLFMEPPDHTRQRAAAMAALDREVLADLAHHADAHAARLVAEFGENDF
;
A
#
# COMPACT_ATOMS: atom_id res chain seq x y z
N MET A 1 -25.37 -18.87 19.67
CA MET A 1 -24.70 -19.69 18.65
C MET A 1 -23.51 -18.90 18.13
N THR A 2 -22.35 -19.06 18.74
CA THR A 2 -21.08 -18.49 18.29
C THR A 2 -20.60 -19.32 17.11
N SER A 3 -20.66 -18.75 15.91
CA SER A 3 -20.11 -19.37 14.71
C SER A 3 -18.62 -19.60 14.95
N LYS A 4 -18.23 -20.87 15.14
CA LYS A 4 -16.87 -21.34 14.92
C LYS A 4 -16.58 -21.05 13.46
N THR A 5 -15.84 -19.98 13.17
CA THR A 5 -15.18 -19.85 11.87
C THR A 5 -14.21 -21.02 11.78
N THR A 6 -14.61 -21.99 10.98
CA THR A 6 -13.86 -23.19 10.70
C THR A 6 -12.52 -22.79 10.11
N ASN A 7 -11.49 -23.41 10.66
CA ASN A 7 -10.14 -23.47 10.12
C ASN A 7 -10.14 -24.32 8.84
N ASP A 8 -10.98 -23.95 7.87
CA ASP A 8 -11.14 -24.66 6.60
C ASP A 8 -10.16 -24.11 5.59
N SER A 9 -9.12 -24.90 5.33
CA SER A 9 -8.26 -25.09 4.13
C SER A 9 -8.28 -24.14 2.91
N ALA A 10 -9.26 -23.26 2.72
CA ALA A 10 -9.19 -22.12 1.82
C ALA A 10 -8.33 -21.03 2.47
N GLY A 11 -7.00 -21.14 2.32
CA GLY A 11 -6.06 -20.21 2.93
C GLY A 11 -6.43 -18.74 2.76
N PHE A 12 -6.11 -17.93 3.78
CA PHE A 12 -6.35 -16.49 3.82
C PHE A 12 -5.97 -15.79 2.50
N ASN A 13 -6.92 -15.07 1.89
CA ASN A 13 -6.74 -14.32 0.64
C ASN A 13 -7.11 -12.83 0.84
N PRO A 14 -6.11 -11.93 0.99
CA PRO A 14 -6.35 -10.50 1.17
C PRO A 14 -6.81 -9.77 -0.10
N LEU A 15 -6.85 -10.46 -1.25
CA LEU A 15 -7.35 -9.92 -2.51
C LEU A 15 -8.78 -10.37 -2.82
N ALA A 16 -9.40 -11.17 -1.94
CA ALA A 16 -10.80 -11.54 -2.09
C ALA A 16 -11.70 -10.29 -2.03
N ARG A 17 -12.74 -10.24 -2.86
CA ARG A 17 -13.67 -9.10 -2.91
C ARG A 17 -14.28 -8.76 -1.54
N GLY A 18 -14.60 -9.78 -0.74
CA GLY A 18 -15.09 -9.60 0.63
C GLY A 18 -14.06 -8.97 1.55
N PHE A 19 -12.77 -9.28 1.38
CA PHE A 19 -11.69 -8.65 2.12
C PHE A 19 -11.55 -7.17 1.75
N ILE A 20 -11.57 -6.83 0.46
CA ILE A 20 -11.42 -5.44 0.00
C ILE A 20 -12.56 -4.56 0.53
N GLY A 21 -13.79 -5.09 0.56
CA GLY A 21 -14.95 -4.36 1.06
C GLY A 21 -15.04 -4.20 2.59
N GLN A 22 -14.38 -5.08 3.36
CA GLN A 22 -14.51 -5.14 4.83
C GLN A 22 -13.16 -5.33 5.53
N CYS A 23 -12.08 -4.79 4.96
CA CYS A 23 -10.70 -5.07 5.40
C CYS A 23 -10.45 -4.75 6.88
N TYR A 24 -11.10 -3.71 7.43
CA TYR A 24 -10.93 -3.31 8.82
C TYR A 24 -11.41 -4.36 9.83
N GLU A 25 -12.52 -5.04 9.56
CA GLU A 25 -13.01 -6.11 10.45
C GLU A 25 -12.01 -7.27 10.51
N ILE A 26 -11.41 -7.58 9.36
CA ILE A 26 -10.43 -8.65 9.25
C ILE A 26 -9.13 -8.24 9.95
N TYR A 27 -8.67 -6.99 9.81
CA TYR A 27 -7.52 -6.49 10.57
C TYR A 27 -7.73 -6.60 12.09
N ASP A 28 -8.94 -6.33 12.59
CA ASP A 28 -9.23 -6.43 14.03
C ASP A 28 -9.18 -7.88 14.54
N GLN A 29 -9.66 -8.84 13.73
CA GLN A 29 -9.54 -10.28 14.03
C GLN A 29 -8.08 -10.73 14.16
N HIS A 30 -7.16 -10.09 13.46
CA HIS A 30 -5.73 -10.40 13.50
C HIS A 30 -4.92 -9.56 14.48
N ARG A 31 -5.56 -8.73 15.32
CA ARG A 31 -4.84 -7.84 16.25
C ARG A 31 -3.95 -8.60 17.24
N HIS A 32 -4.35 -9.80 17.67
CA HIS A 32 -3.62 -10.62 18.65
C HIS A 32 -2.61 -11.59 18.01
N ASP A 33 -2.75 -11.85 16.72
CA ASP A 33 -1.83 -12.67 15.92
C ASP A 33 -1.58 -11.97 14.57
N PRO A 34 -0.72 -10.93 14.57
CA PRO A 34 -0.65 -9.97 13.48
C PRO A 34 0.14 -10.46 12.25
N ILE A 35 0.69 -11.67 12.28
CA ILE A 35 1.51 -12.21 11.19
C ILE A 35 0.95 -13.55 10.75
N GLN A 36 0.46 -13.63 9.52
CA GLN A 36 -0.15 -14.85 9.01
C GLN A 36 0.38 -15.22 7.63
N TRP A 37 0.55 -16.51 7.38
CA TRP A 37 0.91 -17.01 6.05
C TRP A 37 -0.33 -17.05 5.16
N SER A 38 -0.29 -16.31 4.05
CA SER A 38 -1.29 -16.44 2.98
C SER A 38 -0.81 -17.50 1.99
N TYR A 39 -1.51 -18.63 1.92
CA TYR A 39 -1.27 -19.62 0.87
C TYR A 39 -1.59 -19.08 -0.52
N PHE A 40 -2.54 -18.15 -0.63
CA PHE A 40 -2.92 -17.53 -1.89
C PHE A 40 -1.81 -16.62 -2.44
N LEU A 41 -1.30 -15.69 -1.60
CA LEU A 41 -0.18 -14.83 -2.01
C LEU A 41 1.17 -15.55 -1.96
N ARG A 42 1.24 -16.72 -1.33
CA ARG A 42 2.48 -17.42 -0.97
C ARG A 42 3.45 -16.48 -0.24
N ALA A 43 2.90 -15.69 0.68
CA ALA A 43 3.61 -14.63 1.36
C ALA A 43 3.12 -14.46 2.81
N TRP A 44 4.02 -13.93 3.66
CA TRP A 44 3.66 -13.47 4.99
C TRP A 44 2.88 -12.16 4.90
N CYS A 45 1.68 -12.15 5.47
CA CYS A 45 0.84 -10.97 5.63
C CYS A 45 1.02 -10.41 7.04
N VAL A 46 1.19 -9.09 7.15
CA VAL A 46 1.47 -8.41 8.42
C VAL A 46 0.45 -7.32 8.67
N PHE A 47 -0.36 -7.49 9.71
CA PHE A 47 -1.48 -6.59 10.07
C PHE A 47 -1.13 -5.64 11.23
N GLY A 48 -0.12 -6.00 12.02
CA GLY A 48 0.29 -5.23 13.18
C GLY A 48 1.08 -3.98 12.81
N LEU A 49 0.72 -2.84 13.40
CA LEU A 49 1.39 -1.56 13.13
C LEU A 49 2.85 -1.57 13.58
N ASN A 50 3.14 -2.21 14.71
CA ASN A 50 4.49 -2.28 15.27
C ASN A 50 5.40 -3.14 14.38
N GLU A 51 4.89 -4.27 13.91
CA GLU A 51 5.59 -5.22 13.04
C GLU A 51 5.87 -4.58 11.69
N ASN A 52 4.88 -3.90 11.09
CA ASN A 52 5.07 -3.11 9.86
C ASN A 52 6.16 -2.05 10.03
N ARG A 53 6.17 -1.30 11.15
CA ARG A 53 7.21 -0.29 11.42
C ARG A 53 8.60 -0.89 11.55
N GLN A 54 8.73 -2.09 12.13
CA GLN A 54 10.01 -2.79 12.22
C GLN A 54 10.47 -3.25 10.84
N ILE A 55 9.58 -3.87 10.05
CA ILE A 55 9.85 -4.35 8.69
C ILE A 55 10.33 -3.23 7.78
N LEU A 56 9.68 -2.06 7.82
CA LEU A 56 10.04 -0.90 7.00
C LEU A 56 11.44 -0.33 7.33
N LYS A 57 11.93 -0.57 8.55
CA LYS A 57 13.26 -0.12 8.98
C LYS A 57 14.34 -1.18 8.77
N ASP A 58 13.96 -2.46 8.70
CA ASP A 58 14.88 -3.57 8.58
C ASP A 58 15.48 -3.64 7.15
N PRO A 59 16.81 -3.54 6.98
CA PRO A 59 17.42 -3.66 5.65
C PRO A 59 17.26 -5.05 5.01
N ARG A 60 16.98 -6.10 5.79
CA ARG A 60 16.82 -7.47 5.30
C ARG A 60 15.55 -7.67 4.46
N THR A 61 14.56 -6.80 4.63
CA THR A 61 13.25 -6.90 3.96
C THR A 61 13.22 -6.17 2.61
N ARG A 62 14.25 -5.37 2.29
CA ARG A 62 14.28 -4.51 1.10
C ARG A 62 14.36 -5.29 -0.22
N ARG A 63 15.14 -6.40 -0.21
CA ARG A 63 15.35 -7.29 -1.38
C ARG A 63 14.08 -7.88 -1.99
N PHE A 64 12.96 -7.92 -1.27
CA PHE A 64 11.72 -8.55 -1.73
C PHE A 64 10.79 -7.59 -2.49
N ALA A 65 11.04 -6.27 -2.47
CA ALA A 65 10.23 -5.33 -3.23
C ALA A 65 10.31 -5.56 -4.75
N THR A 66 11.40 -6.17 -5.24
CA THR A 66 11.59 -6.56 -6.64
C THR A 66 10.85 -7.83 -7.06
N GLU A 67 10.25 -8.56 -6.10
CA GLU A 67 9.48 -9.78 -6.35
C GLU A 67 7.98 -9.54 -6.13
N MET A 68 7.46 -8.35 -6.48
CA MET A 68 6.02 -8.26 -6.73
C MET A 68 5.65 -9.41 -7.69
N PRO A 69 4.63 -10.23 -7.38
CA PRO A 69 4.26 -11.34 -8.24
C PRO A 69 4.08 -10.76 -9.63
N ALA A 70 4.95 -11.18 -10.55
CA ALA A 70 5.00 -10.65 -11.89
C ALA A 70 3.61 -10.83 -12.49
N ILE A 71 2.83 -9.75 -12.52
CA ILE A 71 1.66 -9.69 -13.38
C ILE A 71 2.26 -9.85 -14.78
N GLU A 72 1.98 -11.01 -15.35
CA GLU A 72 2.70 -11.65 -16.45
C GLU A 72 3.23 -10.65 -17.49
N GLY A 73 4.55 -10.61 -17.69
CA GLY A 73 5.14 -10.11 -18.93
C GLY A 73 5.67 -8.66 -18.99
N ARG A 74 5.81 -7.92 -17.88
CA ARG A 74 6.41 -6.56 -17.92
C ARG A 74 7.63 -6.42 -17.01
N SER A 75 8.81 -6.76 -17.53
CA SER A 75 10.12 -6.52 -16.89
C SER A 75 10.55 -5.04 -16.86
N HIS A 76 9.65 -4.10 -17.19
CA HIS A 76 9.99 -2.68 -17.32
C HIS A 76 9.96 -1.88 -16.00
N HIS A 77 9.69 -2.51 -14.86
CA HIS A 77 9.63 -1.82 -13.56
C HIS A 77 11.00 -1.47 -12.94
N LEU A 78 12.11 -1.85 -13.59
CA LEU A 78 13.46 -1.81 -13.02
C LEU A 78 14.07 -0.41 -12.78
N LYS A 79 13.34 0.70 -12.96
CA LYS A 79 13.86 2.06 -12.74
C LYS A 79 12.95 3.00 -11.96
N MET A 80 11.92 2.49 -11.28
CA MET A 80 11.17 3.33 -10.33
C MET A 80 11.89 3.37 -9.00
N LEU A 81 11.90 4.54 -8.35
CA LEU A 81 12.53 4.74 -7.04
C LEU A 81 12.10 3.67 -6.02
N LEU A 82 10.82 3.26 -6.05
CA LEU A 82 10.24 2.25 -5.17
C LEU A 82 10.98 0.90 -5.15
N PHE A 83 11.60 0.51 -6.27
CA PHE A 83 12.26 -0.79 -6.42
C PHE A 83 13.79 -0.71 -6.36
N MET A 84 14.33 0.47 -6.02
CA MET A 84 15.77 0.66 -5.92
C MET A 84 16.27 0.35 -4.53
N GLU A 85 17.47 -0.21 -4.46
CA GLU A 85 18.21 -0.37 -3.22
C GLU A 85 19.19 0.80 -3.01
N PRO A 86 19.60 1.09 -1.76
CA PRO A 86 20.76 1.93 -1.52
C PRO A 86 22.02 1.35 -2.20
N PRO A 87 22.92 2.20 -2.73
CA PRO A 87 22.93 3.67 -2.60
C PRO A 87 22.07 4.41 -3.64
N ASP A 88 21.64 3.76 -4.72
CA ASP A 88 20.93 4.42 -5.83
C ASP A 88 19.58 4.99 -5.40
N HIS A 89 18.82 4.26 -4.59
CA HIS A 89 17.60 4.76 -3.97
C HIS A 89 17.85 6.09 -3.24
N THR A 90 18.89 6.14 -2.40
CA THR A 90 19.21 7.33 -1.60
C THR A 90 19.54 8.52 -2.51
N ARG A 91 20.37 8.30 -3.53
CA ARG A 91 20.77 9.34 -4.49
C ARG A 91 19.58 9.88 -5.28
N GLN A 92 18.77 9.00 -5.85
CA GLN A 92 17.62 9.42 -6.66
C GLN A 92 16.51 10.03 -5.81
N ARG A 93 16.26 9.51 -4.61
CA ARG A 93 15.33 10.10 -3.65
C ARG A 93 15.75 11.52 -3.29
N ALA A 94 17.03 11.76 -3.01
CA ALA A 94 17.51 13.10 -2.68
C ALA A 94 17.24 14.10 -3.82
N ALA A 95 17.53 13.72 -5.06
CA ALA A 95 17.25 14.55 -6.23
C ALA A 95 15.74 14.82 -6.41
N ALA A 96 14.90 13.78 -6.28
CA ALA A 96 13.45 13.93 -6.40
C ALA A 96 12.84 14.79 -5.29
N MET A 97 13.31 14.64 -4.04
CA MET A 97 12.83 15.44 -2.91
C MET A 97 13.27 16.89 -2.98
N ALA A 98 14.41 17.20 -3.63
CA ALA A 98 14.83 18.58 -3.86
C ALA A 98 13.86 19.33 -4.79
N ALA A 99 13.17 18.62 -5.70
CA ALA A 99 12.16 19.20 -6.58
C ALA A 99 10.76 19.30 -5.93
N LEU A 100 10.55 18.64 -4.80
CA LEU A 100 9.30 18.63 -4.03
C LEU A 100 9.49 19.37 -2.69
N ASP A 101 9.99 20.59 -2.77
CA ASP A 101 10.15 21.43 -1.59
C ASP A 101 8.81 21.97 -1.08
N ARG A 102 8.85 22.71 0.04
CA ARG A 102 7.65 23.23 0.68
C ARG A 102 6.92 24.26 -0.16
N GLU A 103 7.64 25.07 -0.94
CA GLU A 103 7.03 26.13 -1.75
C GLU A 103 6.28 25.52 -2.93
N VAL A 104 6.91 24.56 -3.61
CA VAL A 104 6.28 23.77 -4.68
C VAL A 104 5.03 23.04 -4.18
N LEU A 105 5.10 22.40 -3.00
CA LEU A 105 3.94 21.71 -2.43
C LEU A 105 2.80 22.67 -2.05
N ALA A 106 3.12 23.87 -1.56
CA ALA A 106 2.12 24.88 -1.23
C ALA A 106 1.42 25.42 -2.50
N ASP A 107 2.18 25.65 -3.57
CA ASP A 107 1.64 26.07 -4.87
C ASP A 107 0.73 25.00 -5.48
N LEU A 108 1.17 23.74 -5.45
CA LEU A 108 0.35 22.60 -5.89
C LEU A 108 -0.95 22.47 -5.08
N ALA A 109 -0.90 22.71 -3.77
CA ALA A 109 -2.10 22.68 -2.93
C ALA A 109 -3.11 23.76 -3.36
N HIS A 110 -2.64 24.98 -3.64
CA HIS A 110 -3.49 26.06 -4.13
C HIS A 110 -4.17 25.70 -5.46
N HIS A 111 -3.41 25.13 -6.41
CA HIS A 111 -3.96 24.66 -7.68
C HIS A 111 -4.97 23.53 -7.50
N ALA A 112 -4.69 22.58 -6.60
CA ALA A 112 -5.61 21.49 -6.30
C ALA A 112 -6.94 22.00 -5.74
N ASP A 113 -6.92 22.96 -4.81
CA ASP A 113 -8.12 23.58 -4.24
C ASP A 113 -8.95 24.32 -5.30
N ALA A 114 -8.29 25.08 -6.17
CA ALA A 114 -8.97 25.80 -7.26
C ALA A 114 -9.65 24.82 -8.23
N HIS A 115 -8.98 23.72 -8.57
CA HIS A 115 -9.55 22.68 -9.43
C HIS A 115 -10.71 21.94 -8.75
N ALA A 116 -10.57 21.61 -7.46
CA ALA A 116 -11.62 20.96 -6.69
C ALA A 116 -12.87 21.86 -6.60
N ALA A 117 -12.71 23.14 -6.29
CA ALA A 117 -13.80 24.10 -6.24
C ALA A 117 -14.53 24.21 -7.60
N ARG A 118 -13.78 24.21 -8.70
CA ARG A 118 -14.36 24.19 -10.05
C ARG A 118 -15.17 22.93 -10.32
N LEU A 119 -14.65 21.74 -9.96
CA LEU A 119 -15.37 20.47 -10.13
C LEU A 119 -16.66 20.44 -9.31
N VAL A 120 -16.63 20.98 -8.08
CA VAL A 120 -17.84 21.10 -7.25
C VAL A 120 -18.85 22.06 -7.87
N ALA A 121 -18.42 23.20 -8.41
CA ALA A 121 -19.33 24.14 -9.07
C ALA A 121 -19.94 23.55 -10.36
N GLU A 122 -19.18 22.74 -11.10
CA GLU A 122 -19.61 22.17 -12.38
C GLU A 122 -20.54 20.95 -12.19
N PHE A 123 -20.32 20.13 -11.16
CA PHE A 123 -21.03 18.86 -10.97
C PHE A 123 -21.82 18.75 -9.67
N GLY A 124 -21.66 19.67 -8.72
CA GLY A 124 -22.28 19.62 -7.39
C GLY A 124 -23.76 20.00 -7.35
N GLU A 125 -24.32 20.56 -8.43
CA GLU A 125 -25.76 20.82 -8.57
C GLU A 125 -26.53 19.67 -9.25
N ASN A 126 -25.84 18.63 -9.74
CA ASN A 126 -26.51 17.43 -10.21
C ASN A 126 -26.81 16.53 -9.00
N ASP A 127 -27.95 16.78 -8.36
CA ASP A 127 -28.54 15.89 -7.36
C ASP A 127 -28.60 14.45 -7.93
N PHE A 128 -27.91 13.53 -7.25
CA PHE A 128 -28.09 12.08 -7.42
C PHE A 128 -29.31 11.61 -6.64
#